data_AF-A0ABD5JRQ4-F1
#
_entry.id   AF-A0ABD5JRQ4-F1
#
_cell.length_a   1.000
_cell.length_b   1.000
_cell.length_c   1.000
_cell.angle_alpha   90.00
_cell.angle_beta   90.00
_cell.angle_gamma   90.00
#
_symmetry.space_group_name_H-M   'P 1'
#
loop_
_entity.id
_entity.type
_entity.pdbx_description
1 polymer ?
#
loop_
_entity_poly.entity_id
_entity_poly.type
_entity_poly.pdbx_seq_one_letter_code
_entity_poly.pdbx_strand_id
1 'polypeptide(L)'
;MPHPSQPPPRLLVADQVAGRISLLDLPDGGEVAALDHRHLAEHAGFLALPDGLVACVDDRAGELLLLDQYGPDAGRPLVRRRIPVAVPAEHLAAAPGGRRLAVTTGLGRNEEPWTGLLTAVDLE
;
A
#
# COMPACT_ATOMS: atom_id res chain seq x y z
N MET A 1 0.14 -34.20 1.26
CA MET A 1 0.87 -33.41 0.24
C MET A 1 1.79 -32.45 0.98
N PRO A 2 3.07 -32.30 0.60
CA PRO A 2 3.92 -31.29 1.22
C PRO A 2 3.29 -29.92 0.96
N HIS A 3 3.16 -29.09 2.01
CA HIS A 3 2.83 -27.69 1.79
C HIS A 3 3.93 -27.07 0.92
N PRO A 4 3.59 -26.28 -0.11
CA PRO A 4 4.60 -25.48 -0.77
C PRO A 4 5.32 -24.67 0.31
N SER A 5 6.65 -24.63 0.24
CA SER A 5 7.45 -23.79 1.13
C SER A 5 6.91 -22.38 1.05
N GLN A 6 6.44 -21.83 2.17
CA GLN A 6 6.02 -20.43 2.20
C GLN A 6 7.21 -19.57 1.76
N PRO A 7 6.98 -18.55 0.91
CA PRO A 7 8.03 -17.62 0.58
C PRO A 7 8.53 -16.94 1.86
N PRO A 8 9.82 -16.58 1.92
CA PRO A 8 10.38 -15.93 3.10
C PRO A 8 9.57 -14.68 3.49
N PRO A 9 9.40 -14.41 4.80
CA PRO A 9 8.65 -13.25 5.24
C PRO A 9 9.28 -11.95 4.72
N ARG A 10 8.44 -10.94 4.51
CA ARG A 10 8.84 -9.61 4.04
C ARG A 10 8.39 -8.56 5.04
N LEU A 11 9.17 -7.48 5.15
CA LEU A 11 8.80 -6.30 5.93
C LEU A 11 8.73 -5.09 5.00
N LEU A 12 7.54 -4.50 4.86
CA LEU A 12 7.35 -3.21 4.21
C LEU A 12 7.40 -2.10 5.25
N VAL A 13 8.25 -1.11 5.01
CA VAL A 13 8.44 0.04 5.90
C VAL A 13 8.24 1.32 5.11
N ALA A 14 7.36 2.20 5.60
CA ALA A 14 7.24 3.55 5.10
C ALA A 14 8.06 4.49 5.99
N ASP A 15 9.02 5.20 5.40
CA ASP A 15 9.68 6.33 6.02
C ASP A 15 9.15 7.61 5.36
N GLN A 16 8.12 8.19 5.96
CA GLN A 16 7.45 9.38 5.46
C GLN A 16 8.34 10.63 5.49
N VAL A 17 9.32 10.67 6.41
CA VAL A 17 10.26 11.79 6.54
C VAL A 17 11.28 11.73 5.41
N ALA A 18 11.84 10.55 5.13
CA ALA A 18 12.73 10.33 3.99
C ALA A 18 11.99 10.31 2.65
N GLY A 19 10.67 10.15 2.67
CA GLY A 19 9.84 10.01 1.47
C GLY A 19 10.11 8.69 0.77
N ARG A 20 10.19 7.58 1.50
CA ARG A 20 10.64 6.28 0.99
C ARG A 20 9.78 5.12 1.49
N ILE A 21 9.63 4.09 0.66
CA ILE A 21 9.14 2.77 1.07
C ILE A 21 10.26 1.76 0.84
N SER A 22 10.63 1.00 1.87
CA SER A 22 11.62 -0.08 1.78
C SER A 22 10.94 -1.43 1.94
N LEU A 23 11.35 -2.40 1.12
CA LEU A 23 11.00 -3.81 1.23
C LEU A 23 12.22 -4.57 1.73
N LEU A 24 12.12 -5.12 2.93
CA LEU A 24 13.20 -5.86 3.58
C LEU A 24 12.88 -7.35 3.62
N ASP A 25 13.92 -8.16 3.42
CA ASP A 25 13.89 -9.59 3.69
C ASP A 25 14.00 -9.86 5.20
N LEU A 26 13.38 -10.95 5.67
CA LEU A 26 13.45 -11.39 7.05
C LEU A 26 13.97 -12.84 7.12
N PRO A 27 14.80 -13.18 8.12
CA PRO A 27 15.14 -12.36 9.29
C PRO A 27 16.31 -11.39 9.09
N ASP A 28 17.04 -11.50 7.96
CA ASP A 28 18.36 -10.87 7.81
C ASP A 28 18.31 -9.34 7.60
N GLY A 29 17.15 -8.77 7.26
CA GLY A 29 16.95 -7.33 7.12
C GLY A 29 17.52 -6.74 5.83
N GLY A 30 17.97 -7.57 4.89
CA GLY A 30 18.50 -7.11 3.60
C GLY A 30 17.43 -6.39 2.77
N GLU A 31 17.75 -5.25 2.18
CA GLU A 31 16.81 -4.54 1.31
C GLU A 31 16.68 -5.25 -0.04
N VAL A 32 15.47 -5.67 -0.37
CA VAL A 32 15.11 -6.34 -1.62
C VAL A 32 14.77 -5.32 -2.70
N ALA A 33 14.03 -4.28 -2.32
CA ALA A 33 13.60 -3.21 -3.21
C ALA A 33 13.24 -1.96 -2.40
N ALA A 34 13.17 -0.82 -3.08
CA ALA A 34 12.65 0.40 -2.48
C ALA A 34 11.99 1.31 -3.52
N LEU A 35 11.17 2.23 -3.01
CA LEU A 35 10.49 3.27 -3.76
C LEU A 35 10.80 4.61 -3.11
N ASP A 36 11.50 5.46 -3.83
CA ASP A 36 11.77 6.84 -3.40
C ASP A 36 10.66 7.80 -3.84
N HIS A 37 10.67 8.98 -3.22
CA HIS A 37 9.73 10.07 -3.46
C HIS A 37 8.25 9.71 -3.17
N ARG A 38 8.02 9.01 -2.07
CA ARG A 38 6.70 8.53 -1.61
C ARG A 38 6.32 9.08 -0.24
N HIS A 39 5.11 9.60 -0.12
CA HIS A 39 4.59 10.10 1.15
C HIS A 39 3.30 9.37 1.50
N LEU A 40 3.46 8.22 2.15
CA LEU A 40 2.32 7.41 2.53
C LEU A 40 1.40 8.13 3.51
N ALA A 41 0.10 7.93 3.32
CA ALA A 41 -0.93 8.30 4.27
C ALA A 41 -0.70 7.53 5.58
N GLU A 42 -0.15 8.21 6.60
CA GLU A 42 0.19 7.60 7.89
C GLU A 42 -1.03 6.95 8.56
N HIS A 43 -2.19 7.59 8.42
CA HIS A 43 -3.45 7.14 8.99
C HIS A 43 -4.01 5.91 8.28
N ALA A 44 -4.01 5.90 6.95
CA ALA A 44 -4.51 4.76 6.17
C ALA A 44 -3.55 3.55 6.24
N GLY A 45 -2.26 3.79 6.40
CA GLY A 45 -1.24 2.77 6.58
C GLY A 45 -1.12 1.79 5.40
N PHE A 46 -0.71 0.56 5.72
CA PHE A 46 -0.67 -0.55 4.77
C PHE A 46 -1.84 -1.50 5.02
N LEU A 47 -2.56 -1.85 3.95
CA LEU A 47 -3.60 -2.86 3.96
C LEU A 47 -3.10 -4.12 3.24
N ALA A 48 -2.91 -5.21 3.98
CA ALA A 48 -2.64 -6.51 3.38
C ALA A 48 -3.87 -7.04 2.62
N LEU A 49 -3.64 -7.60 1.44
CA LEU A 49 -4.63 -8.17 0.55
C LEU A 49 -4.31 -9.66 0.28
N PRO A 50 -5.26 -10.42 -0.31
CA PRO A 50 -4.97 -11.75 -0.82
C PRO A 50 -3.77 -11.79 -1.79
N ASP A 51 -3.21 -12.98 -1.98
CA ASP A 51 -2.10 -13.26 -2.90
C ASP A 51 -0.81 -12.48 -2.64
N GLY A 52 -0.58 -12.04 -1.40
CA GLY A 52 0.64 -11.33 -1.00
C GLY A 52 0.72 -9.91 -1.53
N LEU A 53 -0.41 -9.33 -1.95
CA LEU A 53 -0.50 -7.94 -2.34
C LEU A 53 -0.70 -7.04 -1.10
N VAL A 54 -0.25 -5.80 -1.23
CA VAL A 54 -0.45 -4.76 -0.21
C VAL A 54 -0.95 -3.50 -0.89
N ALA A 55 -1.96 -2.86 -0.33
CA ALA A 55 -2.40 -1.54 -0.76
C ALA A 55 -1.99 -0.47 0.25
N CYS A 56 -1.60 0.70 -0.26
CA CYS A 56 -1.36 1.91 0.54
C CYS A 56 -1.66 3.13 -0.33
N VAL A 57 -1.78 4.32 0.27
CA VAL A 57 -2.02 5.57 -0.46
C VAL A 57 -0.80 6.48 -0.31
N ASP A 58 -0.31 7.03 -1.41
CA ASP A 58 0.65 8.13 -1.43
C ASP A 58 -0.14 9.44 -1.48
N ASP A 59 -0.30 10.08 -0.32
CA ASP A 59 -1.14 11.26 -0.14
C ASP A 59 -0.65 12.44 -0.96
N ARG A 60 0.67 12.59 -1.07
CA ARG A 60 1.26 13.69 -1.83
C ARG A 60 1.03 13.52 -3.34
N ALA A 61 1.03 12.28 -3.82
CA ALA A 61 0.81 11.97 -5.23
C ALA A 61 -0.68 11.79 -5.58
N GLY A 62 -1.58 11.64 -4.60
CA GLY A 62 -3.01 11.46 -4.85
C GLY A 62 -3.35 10.08 -5.43
N GLU A 63 -2.61 9.04 -5.03
CA GLU A 63 -2.75 7.71 -5.65
C GLU A 63 -2.70 6.57 -4.64
N LEU A 64 -3.54 5.56 -4.87
CA LEU A 64 -3.41 4.24 -4.28
C LEU A 64 -2.34 3.46 -5.04
N LEU A 65 -1.39 2.91 -4.30
CA LEU A 65 -0.37 1.99 -4.77
C LEU A 65 -0.79 0.57 -4.43
N LEU A 66 -0.77 -0.31 -5.42
CA LEU A 66 -0.86 -1.76 -5.22
C LEU A 66 0.54 -2.35 -5.34
N LEU A 67 1.07 -2.87 -4.23
CA LEU A 67 2.40 -3.42 -4.10
C LEU A 67 2.36 -4.95 -4.17
N ASP A 68 3.29 -5.53 -4.91
CA ASP A 68 3.55 -6.98 -4.96
C ASP A 68 4.90 -7.24 -4.29
N GLN A 69 4.88 -7.60 -3.00
CA GLN A 69 6.08 -7.74 -2.17
C GLN A 69 7.00 -8.90 -2.60
N TYR A 70 6.52 -9.79 -3.49
CA TYR A 70 7.29 -10.89 -4.06
C TYR A 70 7.54 -10.71 -5.56
N GLY A 71 7.04 -9.63 -6.14
CA GLY A 71 7.33 -9.23 -7.51
C GLY A 71 8.83 -9.18 -7.82
N PRO A 72 9.63 -8.46 -7.01
CA PRO A 72 11.08 -8.32 -7.23
C PRO A 72 11.84 -9.65 -7.35
N ASP A 73 11.49 -10.64 -6.54
CA ASP A 73 12.13 -11.97 -6.56
C ASP A 73 11.90 -12.70 -7.90
N ALA A 74 10.80 -12.39 -8.59
CA ALA A 74 10.45 -12.90 -9.90
C ALA A 74 10.83 -11.94 -11.05
N GLY A 75 11.63 -10.90 -10.77
CA GLY A 75 12.01 -9.88 -11.76
C GLY A 75 10.86 -8.95 -12.18
N ARG A 76 9.77 -8.89 -11.39
CA ARG A 76 8.62 -8.01 -11.60
C ARG A 76 8.75 -6.76 -10.71
N PRO A 77 8.14 -5.62 -11.08
CA PRO A 77 8.21 -4.42 -10.26
C PRO A 77 7.47 -4.58 -8.92
N LEU A 78 7.95 -3.89 -7.88
CA LEU A 78 7.27 -3.80 -6.59
C LEU A 78 5.91 -3.11 -6.72
N VAL A 79 5.83 -2.01 -7.48
CA VAL A 79 4.54 -1.35 -7.79
C VAL A 79 3.86 -2.09 -8.93
N ARG A 80 2.78 -2.80 -8.61
CA ARG A 80 1.97 -3.51 -9.60
C ARG A 80 1.00 -2.58 -10.32
N ARG A 81 0.38 -1.63 -9.60
CA ARG A 81 -0.55 -0.63 -10.14
C ARG A 81 -0.54 0.66 -9.33
N ARG A 82 -0.97 1.75 -9.98
CA ARG A 82 -1.16 3.09 -9.42
C ARG A 82 -2.54 3.59 -9.86
N ILE A 83 -3.36 4.05 -8.92
CA ILE A 83 -4.76 4.39 -9.18
C ILE A 83 -5.06 5.74 -8.51
N PRO A 84 -5.53 6.76 -9.24
CA PRO A 84 -5.89 8.04 -8.64
C PRO A 84 -6.99 7.88 -7.59
N VAL A 85 -6.83 8.52 -6.43
CA VAL A 85 -7.82 8.52 -5.35
C VAL A 85 -7.93 9.89 -4.71
N ALA A 86 -9.06 10.14 -4.03
CA ALA A 86 -9.19 11.32 -3.19
C ALA A 86 -8.28 11.24 -1.96
N VAL A 87 -7.62 12.35 -1.64
CA VAL A 87 -6.67 12.52 -0.52
C VAL A 87 -6.98 13.82 0.25
N PRO A 88 -6.57 13.98 1.52
CA PRO A 88 -5.76 13.05 2.34
C PRO A 88 -6.53 11.79 2.70
N ALA A 89 -5.94 10.62 2.44
CA ALA A 89 -6.56 9.33 2.70
C ALA A 89 -6.41 8.94 4.17
N GLU A 90 -7.51 8.56 4.80
CA GLU A 90 -7.52 8.29 6.24
C GLU A 90 -7.96 6.89 6.58
N HIS A 91 -8.89 6.33 5.80
CA HIS A 91 -9.19 4.91 5.86
C HIS A 91 -9.05 4.28 4.49
N LEU A 92 -8.45 3.10 4.49
CA LEU A 92 -8.31 2.21 3.35
C LEU A 92 -8.89 0.85 3.75
N ALA A 93 -9.86 0.37 2.98
CA ALA A 93 -10.51 -0.91 3.22
C ALA A 93 -10.64 -1.71 1.93
N ALA A 94 -10.70 -3.04 2.07
CA ALA A 94 -10.91 -3.95 0.95
C ALA A 94 -12.04 -4.93 1.26
N ALA A 95 -12.79 -5.31 0.22
CA ALA A 95 -13.67 -6.47 0.28
C ALA A 95 -12.84 -7.75 0.49
N PRO A 96 -13.39 -8.83 1.09
CA PRO A 96 -12.62 -10.03 1.43
C PRO A 96 -11.82 -10.66 0.29
N GLY A 97 -12.31 -10.55 -0.95
CA GLY A 97 -11.62 -11.05 -2.14
C GLY A 97 -10.51 -10.13 -2.70
N GLY A 98 -10.21 -8.99 -2.07
CA GLY A 98 -9.13 -8.08 -2.46
C GLY A 98 -9.33 -7.27 -3.75
N ARG A 99 -10.34 -7.61 -4.57
CA ARG A 99 -10.61 -6.92 -5.85
C ARG A 99 -11.15 -5.50 -5.69
N ARG A 100 -12.03 -5.28 -4.70
CA ARG A 100 -12.71 -4.00 -4.49
C ARG A 100 -12.16 -3.32 -3.25
N LEU A 101 -11.78 -2.06 -3.40
CA LEU A 101 -11.25 -1.24 -2.32
C LEU A 101 -12.05 0.05 -2.18
N ALA A 102 -12.02 0.61 -0.99
CA ALA A 102 -12.57 1.93 -0.71
C ALA A 102 -11.52 2.77 0.02
N VAL A 103 -11.36 4.01 -0.42
CA VAL A 103 -10.53 5.03 0.22
C VAL A 103 -11.46 6.18 0.61
N THR A 104 -11.43 6.59 1.87
CA THR A 104 -12.15 7.76 2.35
C THR A 104 -11.18 8.86 2.73
N THR A 105 -11.51 10.09 2.36
CA THR A 105 -10.83 11.25 2.95
C THR A 105 -11.26 11.44 4.39
N GLY A 106 -10.33 11.86 5.24
CA GLY A 106 -10.62 12.14 6.64
C GLY A 106 -10.83 13.61 6.93
N LEU A 107 -11.17 13.85 8.18
CA LEU A 107 -11.37 15.17 8.74
C LEU A 107 -10.08 15.70 9.39
N GLY A 108 -9.08 14.83 9.65
CA GLY A 108 -7.95 15.14 10.51
C GLY A 108 -8.41 15.76 11.83
N ARG A 109 -7.77 16.88 12.21
CA ARG A 109 -8.13 17.68 13.39
C ARG A 109 -9.11 18.82 13.10
N ASN A 110 -9.70 18.87 11.91
CA ASN A 110 -10.55 19.98 11.50
C ASN A 110 -11.97 19.78 12.04
N GLU A 111 -12.75 20.87 12.12
CA GLU A 111 -14.16 20.80 12.54
C GLU A 111 -15.10 20.53 11.34
N GLU A 112 -14.67 20.89 10.13
CA GLU A 112 -15.41 20.65 8.89
C GLU A 112 -14.59 19.81 7.89
N PRO A 113 -15.22 18.87 7.14
CA PRO A 113 -14.51 18.02 6.17
C PRO A 113 -13.86 18.84 5.07
N TRP A 114 -12.60 18.53 4.78
CA TRP A 114 -11.89 19.09 3.63
C TRP A 114 -12.50 18.60 2.31
N THR A 115 -12.98 17.36 2.31
CA THR A 115 -13.67 16.70 1.20
C THR A 115 -14.63 15.65 1.77
N GLY A 116 -15.80 15.50 1.14
CA GLY A 116 -16.75 14.42 1.42
C GLY A 116 -16.61 13.23 0.47
N LEU A 117 -15.46 13.09 -0.20
CA LEU A 117 -15.26 12.11 -1.24
C LEU A 117 -14.90 10.73 -0.68
N LEU A 118 -15.51 9.72 -1.28
CA LEU A 118 -15.12 8.32 -1.19
C LEU A 118 -14.69 7.88 -2.58
N THR A 119 -13.54 7.25 -2.69
CA THR A 119 -13.10 6.59 -3.93
C THR A 119 -13.32 5.09 -3.80
N ALA A 120 -14.18 4.53 -4.64
CA ALA A 120 -14.32 3.09 -4.81
C ALA A 120 -13.44 2.63 -5.97
N VAL A 121 -12.62 1.62 -5.74
CA VAL A 121 -11.67 1.07 -6.72
C VAL A 121 -12.06 -0.36 -7.04
N ASP A 122 -12.13 -0.69 -8.32
CA ASP A 122 -12.18 -2.07 -8.82
C ASP A 122 -10.85 -2.38 -9.53
N LEU A 123 -10.19 -3.49 -9.15
CA LEU A 123 -8.90 -3.91 -9.71
C LEU A 123 -9.03 -4.80 -10.96
N GLU A 124 -10.22 -4.96 -11.52
CA GLU A 124 -10.44 -5.59 -12.83
C GLU A 124 -10.85 -4.59 -13.91
#